data_AF-A0A1X2Z7V0-F1
#
_entry.id   AF-A0A1X2Z7V0-F1
#
_cell.length_a   1.000
_cell.length_b   1.000
_cell.length_c   1.000
_cell.angle_alpha   90.00
_cell.angle_beta   90.00
_cell.angle_gamma   90.00
#
_symmetry.space_group_name_H-M   'P 1'
#
loop_
_entity.id
_entity.type
_entity.pdbx_description
1 polymer ?
#
loop_
_entity_poly.entity_id
_entity_poly.type
_entity_poly.pdbx_seq_one_letter_code
_entity_poly.pdbx_strand_id
1 'polypeptide(L)'
;MVQASRVRLAEGECSVNGCDGPVHAHGMCRSHYDRWRRSGSGARKRRMSRACLACGSFFETERRDKAFCSARCRKRFQRLKAEGAAPNRTPQPLKSVLWEPRSNARVGRRGSVPTGFWTAEDEWNACSHTCPVCELPLDRSVDVLSDDFPVGAWRVPLEQGGENSLANRIVVHRRCA
;
A
#
# COMPACT_ATOMS: atom_id res chain seq x y z
N MET A 1 -0.06 29.25 22.78
CA MET A 1 1.22 29.63 22.15
C MET A 1 2.29 28.67 22.65
N VAL A 2 2.77 27.75 21.80
CA VAL A 2 3.73 26.71 22.19
C VAL A 2 5.12 27.36 22.23
N GLN A 3 5.65 27.61 23.44
CA GLN A 3 7.01 28.09 23.60
C GLN A 3 7.98 26.94 23.28
N ALA A 4 8.73 27.09 22.19
CA ALA A 4 9.84 26.23 21.85
C ALA A 4 10.99 26.51 22.84
N SER A 5 11.15 25.62 23.82
CA SER A 5 12.28 25.62 24.75
C SER A 5 13.59 25.38 23.99
N ARG A 6 14.31 26.46 23.64
CA ARG A 6 15.72 26.38 23.21
C ARG A 6 16.58 26.06 24.43
N VAL A 7 16.87 24.78 24.64
CA VAL A 7 17.94 24.37 25.56
C VAL A 7 19.27 24.77 24.91
N ARG A 8 20.00 25.70 25.54
CA ARG A 8 21.40 26.00 25.20
C ARG A 8 22.23 24.82 25.70
N LEU A 9 22.69 23.94 24.79
CA LEU A 9 23.72 22.95 25.11
C LEU A 9 25.00 23.73 25.42
N ALA A 10 25.59 23.52 26.60
CA ALA A 10 26.86 24.13 26.93
C ALA A 10 27.93 23.60 25.97
N GLU A 11 28.86 24.46 25.57
CA GLU A 11 29.88 24.19 24.58
C GLU A 11 30.84 23.11 25.12
N GLY A 12 30.51 21.84 24.86
CA GLY A 12 31.25 20.69 25.41
C GLY A 12 30.40 19.49 25.81
N GLU A 13 29.06 19.60 25.84
CA GLU A 13 28.18 18.48 26.19
C GLU A 13 27.77 17.64 24.99
N CYS A 14 27.75 16.32 25.16
CA CYS A 14 27.33 15.40 24.12
C CYS A 14 25.88 15.71 23.67
N SER A 15 25.65 15.73 22.36
CA SER A 15 24.33 15.94 21.74
C SER A 15 23.30 14.83 22.03
N VAL A 16 23.64 13.87 22.89
CA VAL A 16 22.76 12.76 23.27
C VAL A 16 22.12 13.14 24.58
N ASN A 17 20.79 13.32 24.58
CA ASN A 17 20.03 13.70 25.78
C ASN A 17 20.36 12.81 26.98
N GLY A 18 20.78 13.44 28.09
CA GLY A 18 21.18 12.75 29.32
C GLY A 18 22.60 12.20 29.31
N CYS A 19 23.47 12.71 28.43
CA CYS A 19 24.90 12.39 28.43
C CYS A 19 25.73 13.65 28.69
N ASP A 20 26.24 13.77 29.92
CA ASP A 20 27.13 14.86 30.35
C ASP A 20 28.60 14.59 29.96
N GLY A 21 28.82 13.72 28.98
CA GLY A 21 30.16 13.35 28.53
C GLY A 21 30.77 14.43 27.64
N PRO A 22 32.09 14.69 27.73
CA PRO A 22 32.74 15.73 26.94
C PRO A 22 32.70 15.37 25.44
N VAL A 23 32.35 16.35 24.61
CA VAL A 23 32.32 16.22 23.14
C VAL A 23 33.71 15.86 22.63
N HIS A 24 33.77 14.79 21.83
CA HIS A 24 34.98 14.32 21.18
C HIS A 24 35.01 14.71 19.70
N ALA A 25 33.94 14.39 18.95
CA ALA A 25 33.78 14.72 17.53
C ALA A 25 32.30 14.64 17.13
N HIS A 26 31.90 15.40 16.11
CA HIS A 26 30.52 15.40 15.57
C HIS A 26 29.44 15.76 16.62
N GLY A 27 29.80 16.58 17.62
CA GLY A 27 28.91 16.92 18.73
C GLY A 27 28.64 15.78 19.72
N MET A 28 29.37 14.66 19.62
CA MET A 28 29.15 13.46 20.45
C MET A 28 30.37 13.18 21.35
N CYS A 29 30.15 12.61 22.53
CA CYS A 29 31.22 12.09 23.37
C CYS A 29 31.89 10.88 22.71
N ARG A 30 33.09 10.49 23.17
CA ARG A 30 33.87 9.41 22.53
C ARG A 30 33.11 8.08 22.43
N SER A 31 32.35 7.71 23.46
CA SER A 31 31.50 6.51 23.45
C SER A 31 30.41 6.58 22.39
N HIS A 32 29.72 7.72 22.28
CA HIS A 32 28.67 7.93 21.29
C HIS A 32 29.20 8.08 19.88
N TYR A 33 30.35 8.75 19.72
CA TYR A 33 31.07 8.83 18.46
C TYR A 33 31.56 7.46 18.00
N ASP A 34 32.15 6.64 18.89
CA ASP A 34 32.58 5.28 18.57
C ASP A 34 31.39 4.39 18.23
N ARG A 35 30.27 4.51 18.95
CA ARG A 35 29.04 3.80 18.62
C ARG A 35 28.51 4.25 17.26
N TRP A 36 28.45 5.55 16.97
CA TRP A 36 28.00 6.09 15.69
C TRP A 36 28.91 5.64 14.54
N ARG A 37 30.23 5.74 14.70
CA ARG A 37 31.25 5.30 13.74
C ARG A 37 31.17 3.80 13.48
N ARG A 38 31.05 2.97 14.52
CA ARG A 38 30.87 1.51 14.40
C ARG A 38 29.49 1.16 13.82
N SER A 39 28.49 1.99 14.07
CA SER A 39 27.13 1.90 13.52
C SER A 39 27.01 2.55 12.13
N GLY A 40 28.11 2.97 11.50
CA GLY A 40 28.15 3.28 10.06
C GLY A 40 27.72 2.08 9.18
N SER A 41 27.66 0.88 9.78
CA SER A 41 27.05 -0.34 9.23
C SER A 41 25.93 -0.89 10.14
N GLY A 42 25.31 -0.01 10.93
CA GLY A 42 24.34 -0.29 11.98
C GLY A 42 22.89 -0.24 11.50
N ALA A 43 22.63 -0.65 10.26
CA ALA A 43 21.27 -0.99 9.88
C ALA A 43 20.85 -2.15 10.78
N ARG A 44 20.01 -1.86 11.80
CA ARG A 44 19.39 -2.90 12.66
C ARG A 44 19.01 -4.05 11.73
N LYS A 45 19.59 -5.24 11.94
CA LYS A 45 19.37 -6.39 11.04
C LYS A 45 17.88 -6.51 10.83
N ARG A 46 17.42 -6.17 9.62
CA ARG A 46 15.99 -6.04 9.35
C ARG A 46 15.42 -7.45 9.44
N ARG A 47 14.76 -7.79 10.56
CA ARG A 47 13.94 -8.99 10.63
C ARG A 47 12.87 -8.83 9.57
N MET A 48 12.96 -9.67 8.54
CA MET A 48 12.06 -9.67 7.39
C MET A 48 11.24 -10.94 7.41
N SER A 49 9.95 -10.80 7.13
CA SER A 49 9.02 -11.92 6.99
C SER A 49 9.01 -12.37 5.53
N ARG A 50 9.36 -13.62 5.27
CA ARG A 50 9.40 -14.22 3.93
C ARG A 50 8.50 -15.45 3.88
N ALA A 51 7.87 -15.70 2.73
CA ALA A 51 7.13 -16.94 2.49
C ALA A 51 8.10 -18.09 2.15
N CYS A 52 7.90 -19.26 2.75
CA CYS A 52 8.67 -20.45 2.44
C CYS A 52 8.31 -20.99 1.04
N LEU A 53 9.31 -21.24 0.19
CA LEU A 53 9.08 -21.76 -1.16
C LEU A 53 8.48 -23.17 -1.18
N ALA A 54 8.66 -23.95 -0.11
CA ALA A 54 8.15 -25.33 -0.04
C ALA A 54 6.71 -25.41 0.51
N CYS A 55 6.44 -24.74 1.64
CA CYS A 55 5.15 -24.85 2.34
C CYS A 55 4.30 -23.58 2.24
N GLY A 56 4.90 -22.40 2.05
CA GLY A 56 4.18 -21.13 1.90
C GLY A 56 3.96 -20.39 3.21
N SER A 57 4.23 -21.05 4.33
CA SER A 57 4.21 -20.40 5.63
C SER A 57 5.20 -19.24 5.67
N PHE A 58 4.76 -18.13 6.25
CA PHE A 58 5.63 -16.99 6.53
C PHE A 58 6.56 -17.31 7.70
N PHE A 59 7.80 -16.87 7.61
CA PHE A 59 8.80 -17.01 8.66
C PHE A 59 9.68 -15.77 8.76
N GLU A 60 10.18 -15.48 9.95
CA GLU A 60 11.10 -14.37 10.19
C GLU A 60 12.54 -14.76 9.91
N THR A 61 13.30 -13.87 9.28
CA THR A 61 14.73 -14.06 9.06
C THR A 61 15.49 -12.74 9.00
N GLU A 62 16.76 -12.76 9.39
CA GLU A 62 17.70 -11.65 9.17
C GLU A 62 18.45 -11.78 7.83
N ARG A 63 18.39 -12.96 7.20
CA ARG A 63 19.14 -13.32 5.99
C ARG A 63 18.24 -13.19 4.77
N ARG A 64 18.63 -12.34 3.82
CA ARG A 64 17.86 -12.07 2.58
C ARG A 64 17.75 -13.30 1.68
N ASP A 65 18.77 -14.15 1.69
CA ASP A 65 18.90 -15.39 0.92
C ASP A 65 18.12 -16.56 1.52
N LYS A 66 17.61 -16.46 2.75
CA LYS A 66 16.87 -17.55 3.38
C LYS A 66 15.51 -17.71 2.70
N ALA A 67 15.34 -18.84 1.99
CA ALA A 67 14.13 -19.16 1.21
C ALA A 67 13.18 -20.16 1.88
N PHE A 68 13.60 -20.80 2.98
CA PHE A 68 12.84 -21.87 3.64
C PHE A 68 12.73 -21.63 5.14
N CYS A 69 11.56 -21.98 5.70
CA CYS A 69 11.31 -21.89 7.14
C CYS A 69 12.13 -22.91 7.94
N SER A 70 12.41 -24.09 7.37
CA SER A 70 13.15 -25.18 8.04
C SER A 70 13.98 -26.03 7.07
N ALA A 71 14.93 -26.79 7.61
CA ALA A 71 15.71 -27.76 6.83
C ALA A 71 14.84 -28.83 6.16
N ARG A 72 13.74 -29.24 6.81
CA ARG A 72 12.75 -30.17 6.25
C ARG A 72 12.10 -29.60 4.98
N CYS A 73 11.72 -28.32 5.01
CA CYS A 73 11.16 -27.65 3.83
C CYS A 73 12.17 -27.50 2.70
N ARG A 74 13.45 -27.24 3.00
CA ARG A 74 14.52 -27.23 1.99
C ARG A 74 14.64 -28.59 1.29
N LYS A 75 14.71 -29.69 2.05
CA LYS A 75 14.80 -31.05 1.50
C LYS A 75 13.56 -31.43 0.69
N ARG A 76 12.36 -31.07 1.16
CA ARG A 76 11.09 -31.29 0.42
C ARG A 76 11.12 -30.60 -0.94
N PHE A 77 11.54 -29.34 -0.99
CA PHE A 77 11.62 -28.58 -2.24
C PHE A 77 12.64 -29.17 -3.22
N GLN A 78 13.78 -29.68 -2.73
CA GLN A 78 14.78 -30.35 -3.57
C GLN A 78 14.21 -31.60 -4.25
N ARG A 79 13.42 -32.42 -3.53
CA ARG A 79 12.73 -33.59 -4.11
C ARG A 79 11.72 -33.19 -5.18
N LEU A 80 10.83 -32.26 -4.84
CA LEU A 80 9.83 -31.74 -5.79
C LEU A 80 10.48 -31.16 -7.05
N LYS A 81 11.64 -30.50 -6.92
CA LYS A 81 12.38 -29.98 -8.06
C LYS A 81 12.96 -31.09 -8.94
N ALA A 82 13.49 -32.16 -8.34
CA ALA A 82 13.98 -33.32 -9.08
C ALA A 82 12.84 -34.04 -9.84
N GLU A 83 11.63 -34.04 -9.27
CA GLU A 83 10.42 -34.63 -9.85
C GLU A 83 9.70 -33.70 -10.85
N GLY A 84 10.19 -32.46 -11.04
CA GLY A 84 9.51 -31.46 -11.89
C GLY A 84 8.22 -30.86 -11.28
N ALA A 85 7.89 -31.18 -10.03
CA ALA A 85 6.70 -30.75 -9.30
C ALA A 85 6.96 -29.58 -8.33
N ALA A 86 8.04 -28.81 -8.52
CA ALA A 86 8.37 -27.70 -7.63
C ALA A 86 7.40 -26.52 -7.80
N PRO A 87 6.81 -26.00 -6.71
CA PRO A 87 5.91 -24.85 -6.79
C PRO A 87 6.69 -23.60 -7.22
N ASN A 88 6.24 -22.93 -8.29
CA ASN A 88 6.80 -21.65 -8.72
C ASN A 88 6.27 -20.52 -7.82
N ARG A 89 6.96 -20.27 -6.71
CA ARG A 89 6.66 -19.17 -5.79
C ARG A 89 7.74 -18.12 -5.94
N THR A 90 7.43 -16.99 -6.54
CA THR A 90 8.31 -15.82 -6.46
C THR A 90 8.34 -15.35 -5.01
N PRO A 91 9.51 -15.28 -4.35
CA PRO A 91 9.59 -14.73 -3.01
C PRO A 91 9.39 -13.23 -3.10
N GLN A 92 8.14 -12.77 -3.11
CA GLN A 92 7.83 -11.36 -2.96
C GLN A 92 8.37 -10.93 -1.59
N PRO A 93 9.37 -10.03 -1.52
CA PRO A 93 9.65 -9.39 -0.26
C PRO A 93 8.42 -8.54 0.05
N LEU A 94 7.65 -8.91 1.08
CA LEU A 94 6.74 -7.93 1.69
C LEU A 94 7.60 -6.73 2.00
N LYS A 95 7.29 -5.60 1.35
CA LYS A 95 8.00 -4.33 1.46
C LYS A 95 8.39 -4.21 2.90
N SER A 96 9.69 -4.30 3.12
CA SER A 96 10.31 -4.27 4.42
C SER A 96 9.69 -3.11 5.18
N VAL A 97 8.76 -3.41 6.09
CA VAL A 97 7.96 -2.38 6.74
C VAL A 97 8.97 -1.60 7.54
N LEU A 98 9.31 -0.40 7.05
CA LEU A 98 9.88 0.62 7.89
C LEU A 98 8.74 0.86 8.89
N TRP A 99 8.79 0.19 10.04
CA TRP A 99 7.89 0.50 11.14
C TRP A 99 8.31 1.87 11.63
N GLU A 100 7.80 2.91 10.96
CA GLU A 100 7.64 4.19 11.61
C GLU A 100 6.65 3.94 12.74
N PRO A 101 7.02 4.23 14.01
CA PRO A 101 6.08 4.12 15.10
C PRO A 101 4.81 4.90 14.73
N ARG A 102 3.65 4.24 14.84
CA ARG A 102 2.32 4.79 14.50
C ARG A 102 2.03 6.16 15.15
N SER A 103 2.83 6.57 16.13
CA SER A 103 2.81 7.89 16.74
C SER A 103 3.19 9.04 15.79
N ASN A 104 4.01 8.78 14.75
CA ASN A 104 4.52 9.82 13.85
C ASN A 104 3.99 9.71 12.41
N ALA A 105 3.19 8.69 12.12
CA ALA A 105 2.38 8.70 10.91
C ALA A 105 1.31 9.80 11.11
N ARG A 106 1.60 11.00 10.59
CA ARG A 106 0.53 11.87 10.08
C ARG A 106 -0.09 11.10 8.92
N VAL A 107 -0.90 10.09 9.24
CA VAL A 107 -2.04 9.75 8.42
C VAL A 107 -2.85 11.03 8.50
N GLY A 108 -2.61 11.96 7.58
CA GLY A 108 -3.62 12.97 7.27
C GLY A 108 -4.90 12.15 7.18
N ARG A 109 -5.90 12.48 8.00
CA ARG A 109 -7.19 11.78 7.93
C ARG A 109 -7.44 11.65 6.44
N ARG A 110 -7.48 10.43 5.91
CA ARG A 110 -8.01 10.26 4.55
C ARG A 110 -9.35 10.97 4.68
N GLY A 111 -9.52 12.07 3.95
CA GLY A 111 -10.80 12.77 3.95
C GLY A 111 -11.85 11.68 3.80
N SER A 112 -12.90 11.73 4.62
CA SER A 112 -14.01 10.79 4.50
C SER A 112 -14.31 10.64 3.01
N VAL A 113 -14.07 9.44 2.46
CA VAL A 113 -14.48 9.15 1.09
C VAL A 113 -15.97 9.44 1.09
N PRO A 114 -16.48 10.37 0.26
CA PRO A 114 -17.89 10.71 0.29
C PRO A 114 -18.72 9.44 0.13
N THR A 115 -19.49 9.10 1.15
CA THR A 115 -20.37 7.93 1.20
C THR A 115 -21.67 8.19 0.43
N GLY A 116 -21.56 8.76 -0.77
CA GLY A 116 -22.65 8.76 -1.74
C GLY A 116 -22.43 7.61 -2.69
N PHE A 117 -22.60 6.36 -2.22
CA PHE A 117 -22.61 5.22 -3.12
C PHE A 117 -24.04 5.11 -3.67
N TRP A 118 -24.27 5.49 -4.92
CA TRP A 118 -25.53 5.22 -5.61
C TRP A 118 -25.52 3.79 -6.16
N THR A 119 -26.68 3.16 -6.16
CA THR A 119 -26.88 1.83 -6.73
C THR A 119 -27.17 1.91 -8.23
N ALA A 120 -27.04 0.79 -8.95
CA ALA A 120 -27.45 0.73 -10.36
C ALA A 120 -28.96 1.04 -10.54
N GLU A 121 -29.78 0.81 -9.52
CA GLU A 121 -31.21 1.17 -9.55
C GLU A 121 -31.39 2.69 -9.43
N ASP A 122 -30.55 3.39 -8.66
CA ASP A 122 -30.59 4.85 -8.57
C ASP A 122 -30.17 5.50 -9.91
N GLU A 123 -29.18 4.92 -10.61
CA GLU A 123 -28.78 5.34 -11.96
C GLU A 123 -29.93 5.14 -12.96
N TRP A 124 -30.65 4.02 -12.86
CA TRP A 124 -31.80 3.72 -13.71
C TRP A 124 -32.99 4.65 -13.43
N ASN A 125 -33.31 4.91 -12.17
CA ASN A 125 -34.41 5.81 -11.78
C ASN A 125 -34.15 7.27 -12.16
N ALA A 126 -32.87 7.68 -12.25
CA ALA A 126 -32.49 9.01 -12.70
C ALA A 126 -32.47 9.16 -14.22
N CYS A 127 -32.54 8.06 -14.99
CA CYS A 127 -32.49 8.11 -16.45
C CYS A 127 -33.86 8.35 -17.08
N SER A 128 -33.90 8.91 -18.29
CA SER A 128 -35.14 9.17 -19.03
C SER A 128 -35.74 7.91 -19.71
N HIS A 129 -35.21 6.72 -19.41
CA HIS A 129 -35.52 5.42 -20.04
C HIS A 129 -35.41 5.40 -21.58
N THR A 130 -34.70 6.39 -22.14
CA THR A 130 -34.37 6.51 -23.56
C THR A 130 -32.87 6.69 -23.69
N CYS A 131 -32.28 6.07 -24.71
CA CYS A 131 -30.86 6.19 -24.96
C CYS A 131 -30.54 7.59 -25.52
N PRO A 132 -29.67 8.40 -24.89
CA PRO A 132 -29.33 9.73 -25.39
C PRO A 132 -28.50 9.73 -26.68
N VAL A 133 -27.98 8.58 -27.12
CA VAL A 133 -27.16 8.46 -28.33
C VAL A 133 -27.99 8.04 -29.55
N CYS A 134 -28.92 7.11 -29.38
CA CYS A 134 -29.70 6.55 -30.49
C CYS A 134 -31.22 6.77 -30.37
N GLU A 135 -31.68 7.45 -29.30
CA GLU A 135 -33.08 7.84 -29.04
C GLU A 135 -34.08 6.68 -28.91
N LEU A 136 -33.62 5.44 -28.98
CA LEU A 136 -34.43 4.24 -28.77
C LEU A 136 -34.70 4.00 -27.27
N PRO A 137 -35.84 3.37 -26.93
CA PRO A 137 -36.18 3.04 -25.54
C PRO A 137 -35.21 2.00 -24.99
N LEU A 138 -34.82 2.18 -23.72
CA LEU A 138 -33.97 1.25 -22.99
C LEU A 138 -34.84 0.15 -22.37
N ASP A 139 -34.49 -1.11 -22.60
CA ASP A 139 -35.16 -2.26 -21.99
C ASP A 139 -34.19 -3.04 -21.11
N ARG A 140 -34.49 -3.12 -19.80
CA ARG A 140 -33.66 -3.86 -18.82
C ARG A 140 -33.97 -5.36 -18.76
N SER A 141 -35.01 -5.80 -19.47
CA SER A 141 -35.41 -7.21 -19.52
C SER A 141 -34.65 -8.02 -20.57
N VAL A 142 -33.93 -7.35 -21.48
CA VAL A 142 -33.07 -8.00 -22.47
C VAL A 142 -31.88 -8.68 -21.80
N ASP A 143 -31.33 -9.69 -22.47
CA ASP A 143 -30.16 -10.42 -21.99
C ASP A 143 -29.01 -9.47 -21.63
N VAL A 144 -28.41 -9.68 -20.45
CA VAL A 144 -27.31 -8.86 -19.95
C VAL A 144 -26.13 -8.85 -20.90
N LEU A 145 -25.98 -9.85 -21.78
CA LEU A 145 -24.91 -9.93 -22.79
C LEU A 145 -25.26 -9.25 -24.12
N SER A 146 -26.52 -8.87 -24.32
CA SER A 146 -26.99 -8.21 -25.55
C SER A 146 -26.38 -6.82 -25.73
N ASP A 147 -26.24 -6.40 -26.99
CA ASP A 147 -25.81 -5.06 -27.38
C ASP A 147 -26.86 -3.99 -27.01
N ASP A 148 -28.12 -4.38 -26.93
CA ASP A 148 -29.24 -3.53 -26.51
C ASP A 148 -29.40 -3.48 -24.98
N PHE A 149 -28.53 -4.14 -24.21
CA PHE A 149 -28.60 -4.05 -22.75
C PHE A 149 -28.20 -2.64 -22.27
N PRO A 150 -28.99 -2.00 -21.39
CA PRO A 150 -28.67 -0.69 -20.84
C PRO A 150 -27.46 -0.75 -19.91
N VAL A 151 -26.46 0.08 -20.16
CA VAL A 151 -25.27 0.24 -19.33
C VAL A 151 -25.09 1.71 -18.94
N GLY A 152 -24.60 1.93 -17.72
CA GLY A 152 -24.29 3.28 -17.27
C GLY A 152 -22.96 3.76 -17.86
N ALA A 153 -22.97 4.94 -18.49
CA ALA A 153 -21.81 5.65 -19.01
C ALA A 153 -21.70 7.05 -18.35
N TRP A 154 -20.60 7.75 -18.62
CA TRP A 154 -20.40 9.13 -18.17
C TRP A 154 -20.71 10.10 -19.30
N ARG A 155 -21.52 11.12 -19.05
CA ARG A 155 -21.75 12.21 -20.01
C ARG A 155 -20.44 12.96 -20.29
N VAL A 156 -19.66 13.22 -19.24
CA VAL A 156 -18.28 13.72 -19.32
C VAL A 156 -17.37 12.74 -18.57
N PRO A 157 -16.36 12.13 -19.22
CA PRO A 157 -15.42 11.24 -18.55
C PRO A 157 -14.74 11.93 -17.35
N LEU A 158 -14.56 11.19 -16.26
CA LEU A 158 -13.90 11.71 -15.05
C LEU A 158 -12.48 12.23 -15.33
N GLU A 159 -11.77 11.60 -16.28
CA GLU A 159 -10.43 12.00 -16.71
C GLU A 159 -10.41 13.38 -17.42
N GLN A 160 -11.54 13.79 -17.98
CA GLN A 160 -11.71 15.07 -18.67
C GLN A 160 -12.32 16.14 -17.75
N GLY A 161 -12.35 15.91 -16.44
CA GLY A 161 -12.92 16.82 -15.45
C GLY A 161 -14.41 16.63 -15.19
N GLY A 162 -14.99 15.51 -15.61
CA GLY A 162 -16.36 15.16 -15.28
C GLY A 162 -16.58 15.01 -13.78
N GLU A 163 -17.70 15.51 -13.28
CA GLU A 163 -18.09 15.34 -11.88
C GLU A 163 -18.52 13.89 -11.61
N ASN A 164 -18.10 13.32 -10.49
CA ASN A 164 -18.59 12.02 -10.04
C ASN A 164 -19.93 12.21 -9.31
N SER A 165 -21.00 12.44 -10.07
CA SER A 165 -22.36 12.70 -9.57
C SER A 165 -23.41 12.03 -10.46
N LEU A 166 -24.60 11.76 -9.92
CA LEU A 166 -25.74 11.22 -10.70
C LEU A 166 -26.13 12.12 -11.88
N ALA A 167 -25.89 13.43 -11.78
CA ALA A 167 -26.16 14.37 -12.87
C ALA A 167 -25.23 14.18 -14.08
N ASN A 168 -24.01 13.67 -13.85
CA ASN A 168 -23.06 13.35 -14.92
C ASN A 168 -23.17 11.89 -15.40
N ARG A 169 -23.99 11.08 -14.74
CA ARG A 169 -24.22 9.68 -15.09
C ARG A 169 -25.36 9.58 -16.10
N ILE A 170 -25.17 8.80 -17.17
CA ILE A 170 -26.20 8.54 -18.18
C ILE A 170 -26.32 7.05 -18.43
N VAL A 171 -27.48 6.59 -18.88
CA VAL A 171 -27.71 5.19 -19.29
C VAL A 171 -27.84 5.15 -20.80
N VAL A 172 -27.08 4.26 -21.44
CA VAL A 172 -27.02 4.08 -22.91
C VAL A 172 -27.08 2.59 -23.22
N HIS A 173 -27.37 2.21 -24.47
CA HIS A 173 -27.17 0.81 -24.89
C HIS A 173 -25.68 0.46 -24.82
N ARG A 174 -25.34 -0.81 -24.59
CA ARG A 174 -23.95 -1.27 -24.62
C ARG A 174 -23.24 -0.94 -25.93
N ARG A 175 -23.93 -1.03 -27.07
CA ARG A 175 -23.40 -0.60 -28.37
C ARG A 175 -23.21 0.91 -28.54
N CYS A 176 -23.76 1.71 -27.62
CA CYS A 176 -23.75 3.17 -27.65
C CYS A 176 -22.88 3.80 -26.54
N ALA A 177 -22.27 2.97 -25.67
CA ALA A 177 -21.36 3.38 -24.60
C ALA A 177 -19.94 3.55 -25.10
#